data_AF-A0A7W0P2W6-F1
#
_entry.id   AF-A0A7W0P2W6-F1
#
_cell.length_a   1.000
_cell.length_b   1.000
_cell.length_c   1.000
_cell.angle_alpha   90.00
_cell.angle_beta   90.00
_cell.angle_gamma   90.00
#
_symmetry.space_group_name_H-M   'P 1'
#
loop_
_entity.id
_entity.type
_entity.pdbx_description
1 polymer ?
#
loop_
_entity_poly.entity_id
_entity_poly.type
_entity_poly.pdbx_seq_one_letter_code
_entity_poly.pdbx_strand_id
1 'polypeptide(L)' 'MGTARYIDSRIYEFSSVLKFIETVFDLPALTDRDRRSSDMLDAFDFLQRPLVPLLLEPREGPKSE' A
#
# COMPACT_ATOMS: atom_id res chain seq x y z
N MET A 1 5.07 -1.88 12.01
CA MET A 1 4.21 -3.06 11.81
C MET A 1 2.77 -2.59 11.97
N GLY A 2 2.09 -2.35 10.83
CA GLY A 2 0.79 -1.71 10.80
C GLY A 2 -0.35 -2.67 11.14
N THR A 3 -1.11 -2.36 12.20
CA THR A 3 -2.30 -3.13 12.61
C THR A 3 -3.57 -2.56 11.98
N ALA A 4 -4.72 -3.19 12.23
CA ALA A 4 -6.02 -2.55 11.96
C ALA A 4 -6.03 -1.12 12.54
N ARG A 5 -6.43 -0.13 11.72
CA ARG A 5 -6.46 1.32 12.05
C ARG A 5 -5.09 2.00 12.19
N TYR A 6 -4.05 1.46 11.53
CA TYR A 6 -2.75 2.12 11.42
C TYR A 6 -2.72 3.18 10.32
N ILE A 7 -2.04 4.29 10.58
CA ILE A 7 -1.72 5.32 9.58
C ILE A 7 -0.20 5.40 9.50
N ASP A 8 0.34 5.10 8.33
CA ASP A 8 1.76 5.29 8.04
C ASP A 8 2.05 6.77 7.81
N SER A 9 3.10 7.29 8.45
CA SER A 9 3.50 8.70 8.37
C SER A 9 4.59 8.97 7.34
N ARG A 10 5.03 7.96 6.58
CA ARG A 10 6.00 8.16 5.49
C ARG A 10 5.38 8.94 4.33
N ILE A 11 6.22 9.72 3.68
CA ILE A 11 5.86 10.37 2.41
C ILE A 11 6.18 9.41 1.28
N TYR A 12 5.14 9.10 0.50
CA TYR A 12 5.22 8.26 -0.68
C TYR A 12 5.03 9.07 -1.95
N GLU A 13 5.59 8.56 -3.03
CA GLU A 13 5.35 9.06 -4.38
C GLU A 13 5.00 7.88 -5.30
N PHE A 14 4.68 8.15 -6.57
CA PHE A 14 4.22 7.10 -7.49
C PHE A 14 5.22 5.92 -7.61
N SER A 15 6.52 6.20 -7.58
CA SER A 15 7.57 5.17 -7.63
C SER A 15 7.71 4.36 -6.34
N SER A 16 7.06 4.74 -5.23
CA SER A 16 6.96 3.89 -4.04
C SER A 16 6.21 2.58 -4.29
N VAL A 17 5.27 2.58 -5.26
CA VAL A 17 4.58 1.35 -5.68
C VAL A 17 5.56 0.40 -6.39
N LEU A 18 6.42 0.93 -7.27
CA LEU A 18 7.47 0.14 -7.92
C LEU A 18 8.46 -0.39 -6.89
N LYS A 19 8.94 0.49 -6.00
CA LYS A 19 9.86 0.11 -4.92
C LYS A 19 9.28 -0.98 -4.01
N PHE A 20 7.99 -0.94 -3.73
CA PHE A 20 7.30 -2.00 -2.98
C PHE A 20 7.30 -3.33 -3.73
N ILE A 21 6.92 -3.34 -5.01
CA ILE A 21 6.95 -4.55 -5.86
C ILE A 21 8.36 -5.13 -5.93
N GLU A 22 9.36 -4.29 -6.18
CA GLU A 22 10.78 -4.69 -6.20
C GLU A 22 11.19 -5.37 -4.91
N THR A 23 10.80 -4.81 -3.77
CA THR A 23 11.19 -5.35 -2.45
C THR A 23 10.46 -6.67 -2.14
N VAL A 24 9.18 -6.81 -2.53
CA VAL A 24 8.40 -8.03 -2.30
C VAL A 24 8.89 -9.20 -3.17
N PHE A 25 9.29 -8.92 -4.41
CA PHE A 25 9.66 -9.94 -5.39
C PHE A 25 11.16 -10.08 -5.63
N ASP A 26 11.99 -9.38 -4.85
CA ASP A 26 13.45 -9.35 -4.98
C ASP A 26 13.92 -8.98 -6.40
N LEU A 27 13.35 -7.89 -6.94
CA LEU A 27 13.68 -7.37 -8.26
C LEU A 27 14.63 -6.17 -8.16
N PRO A 28 15.50 -5.97 -9.17
CA PRO A 28 16.30 -4.75 -9.25
C PRO A 28 15.41 -3.53 -9.54
N ALA A 29 15.85 -2.36 -9.09
CA ALA A 29 15.22 -1.10 -9.45
C ALA A 29 15.29 -0.85 -10.97
N LEU A 30 14.21 -0.33 -11.54
CA LEU A 30 14.13 -0.07 -12.98
C LEU A 30 14.78 1.27 -13.36
N THR A 31 14.76 2.22 -12.44
CA THR A 31 15.35 3.54 -12.64
C THR A 31 16.13 4.00 -11.41
N ASP A 32 16.56 5.26 -11.46
CA ASP A 32 17.16 5.92 -10.32
C ASP A 32 16.11 6.49 -9.34
N ARG A 33 14.85 6.62 -9.79
CA ARG A 33 13.77 7.25 -9.02
C ARG A 33 13.21 6.30 -7.97
N ASP A 34 12.66 5.17 -8.41
CA ASP A 34 12.27 4.01 -7.60
C ASP A 34 13.39 3.55 -6.66
N ARG A 35 14.64 3.49 -7.14
CA ARG A 35 15.81 3.20 -6.29
C ARG A 35 15.90 4.10 -5.05
N ARG A 36 15.47 5.36 -5.14
CA ARG A 36 15.51 6.35 -4.05
C ARG A 36 14.18 6.53 -3.34
N SER A 37 13.10 5.92 -3.82
CA SER A 37 11.78 6.01 -3.18
C SER A 37 11.72 5.13 -1.93
N SER A 38 10.82 5.46 -1.02
CA SER A 38 10.50 4.58 0.12
C SER A 38 9.57 3.45 -0.35
N ASP A 39 9.80 2.21 0.11
CA ASP A 39 8.82 1.12 -0.03
C ASP A 39 7.62 1.32 0.89
N MET A 40 6.56 0.53 0.69
CA MET A 40 5.29 0.63 1.44
C MET A 40 5.09 -0.51 2.45
N LEU A 41 6.15 -1.22 2.87
CA LEU A 41 5.99 -2.43 3.71
C LEU A 41 5.40 -2.14 5.09
N ASP A 42 5.63 -0.93 5.63
CA ASP A 42 5.15 -0.57 6.97
C ASP A 42 3.63 -0.44 7.05
N ALA A 43 2.95 -0.28 5.92
CA ALA A 43 1.49 -0.33 5.83
C ALA A 43 0.92 -1.76 6.01
N PHE A 44 1.77 -2.79 6.00
CA PHE A 44 1.38 -4.18 6.12
C PHE A 44 2.00 -4.84 7.35
N ASP A 45 1.22 -5.69 7.99
CA ASP A 45 1.72 -6.70 8.92
C ASP A 45 1.43 -8.07 8.29
N PHE A 46 2.47 -8.74 7.78
CA PHE A 46 2.37 -10.05 7.14
C PHE A 46 2.38 -11.21 8.14
N LEU A 47 2.68 -10.95 9.41
CA LEU A 47 2.71 -11.97 10.47
C LEU A 47 1.41 -11.99 11.28
N GLN A 48 0.54 -11.00 11.11
CA GLN A 48 -0.78 -10.99 11.75
C GLN A 48 -1.66 -12.14 11.26
N ARG A 49 -2.63 -12.51 12.09
CA ARG A 49 -3.75 -13.34 11.64
C ARG A 49 -4.61 -12.54 10.66
N PRO A 50 -5.04 -13.13 9.52
CA PRO A 50 -5.89 -12.43 8.56
C PRO A 50 -7.11 -11.80 9.23
N LEU A 51 -7.36 -10.52 8.93
CA LEU A 51 -8.53 -9.80 9.42
C LEU A 51 -9.78 -10.28 8.68
N VAL A 52 -10.94 -10.18 9.34
CA VAL A 52 -12.23 -10.40 8.66
C VAL A 52 -12.44 -9.33 7.59
N PRO A 53 -13.03 -9.67 6.42
CA PRO A 53 -13.33 -8.68 5.39
C PRO A 53 -14.30 -7.60 5.89
N LEU A 54 -14.07 -6.35 5.47
CA LEU A 54 -15.03 -5.26 5.67
C LEU A 54 -16.06 -5.30 4.53
N LEU A 55 -17.25 -5.86 4.80
CA LEU A 55 -18.36 -5.83 3.85
C LEU A 55 -18.99 -4.44 3.86
N LEU A 56 -18.95 -3.76 2.72
CA LEU A 56 -19.58 -2.46 2.51
C LEU A 56 -20.76 -2.64 1.57
N GLU A 57 -21.89 -2.06 1.92
CA GLU A 57 -23.02 -1.92 1.00
C GLU A 57 -22.70 -0.82 -0.02
N PRO A 58 -22.89 -1.05 -1.33
CA PRO A 58 -22.72 0.00 -2.33
C PRO A 58 -23.61 1.20 -2.01
N ARG A 59 -23.02 2.41 -2.04
CA ARG A 59 -23.79 3.64 -1.92
C ARG A 59 -24.32 4.01 -3.30
N GLU A 60 -25.65 4.12 -3.43
CA GLU A 60 -26.28 4.83 -4.55
C GLU A 60 -25.79 6.29 -4.52
N GLY A 61 -24.96 6.66 -5.48
CA GLY A 61 -24.51 8.04 -5.66
C GLY A 61 -25.68 8.95 -6.05
N PRO A 62 -25.53 10.28 -5.95
CA PRO A 62 -26.50 11.18 -6.54
C PRO A 62 -26.61 10.88 -8.04
N LYS A 63 -27.83 10.70 -8.54
CA LYS A 63 -28.07 10.58 -9.98
C LYS A 63 -27.67 11.91 -10.62
N SER A 64 -26.73 11.87 -11.56
CA SER A 64 -26.50 12.98 -12.46
C SER A 64 -27.74 13.16 -13.35
N GLU A 65 -28.37 14.34 -13.29
CA GLU A 65 -29.36 14.78 -14.30
C GLU A 65 -28.69 15.07 -15.65
#